data_AF-A0A7K2NB07-F1
#
_entry.id   AF-A0A7K2NB07-F1
#
_cell.length_a   1.000
_cell.length_b   1.000
_cell.length_c   1.000
_cell.angle_alpha   90.00
_cell.angle_beta   90.00
_cell.angle_gamma   90.00
#
_symmetry.space_group_name_H-M   'P 1'
#
loop_
_entity.id
_entity.type
_entity.pdbx_description
1 polymer ?
#
loop_
_entity_poly.entity_id
_entity_poly.type
_entity_poly.pdbx_seq_one_letter_code
_entity_poly.pdbx_strand_id
1 'polypeptide(L)'
;MPKPSHLAAFGVAKEATPGTAAAPTMWIPWKTLTPKDEITLIDDKGQRAAAVESFGIVQGQKGSTLDFGGDVFADSIGFPLASLLPDVAVTGASAPYTTTFSVLNTGDTQPPGQTYTIFDPLGTWQYPGEQLSELQFKWNADGLFEYSAKATGWTYVPGATPTVSNTAVKPVANWTTITKIAGVQTFVIDGELTIKRTVTAIRGANGSQNPYRIWSGDVAVEGKLTLVMEDTSQRQIFQNSTPQALDTSFTAGTGATATGLELHCSTAVYSEGTPNYGKDYIELPVTVKTYANTSDIGASGGYSPIKATLTNAMPSGTYK
;
A
#
# COMPACT_ATOMS: atom_id res chain seq x y z
N MET A 1 21.50 24.37 15.89
CA MET A 1 20.27 24.96 15.31
C MET A 1 19.34 23.82 14.91
N PRO A 2 18.02 23.92 15.15
CA PRO A 2 17.04 22.94 14.67
C PRO A 2 17.12 22.76 13.15
N LYS A 3 16.84 21.55 12.66
CA LYS A 3 16.85 21.23 11.23
C LYS A 3 15.44 21.29 10.65
N PRO A 4 15.25 21.83 9.44
CA PRO A 4 13.94 21.89 8.80
C PRO A 4 13.51 20.50 8.30
N SER A 5 12.27 20.09 8.64
CA SER A 5 11.70 18.80 8.21
C SER A 5 11.27 18.77 6.74
N HIS A 6 10.95 19.91 6.13
CA HIS A 6 10.54 20.00 4.72
C HIS A 6 11.68 19.71 3.72
N LEU A 7 12.91 19.55 4.20
CA LEU A 7 14.05 19.08 3.38
C LEU A 7 14.17 17.55 3.38
N ALA A 8 13.29 16.84 4.09
CA ALA A 8 13.30 15.39 4.07
C ALA A 8 12.69 14.84 2.77
N ALA A 9 13.38 13.87 2.18
CA ALA A 9 13.00 13.18 0.96
C ALA A 9 12.78 11.69 1.26
N PHE A 10 11.81 11.10 0.58
CA PHE A 10 11.42 9.71 0.74
C PHE A 10 11.67 8.93 -0.55
N GLY A 11 12.49 7.90 -0.48
CA GLY A 11 12.89 7.09 -1.63
C GLY A 11 12.52 5.63 -1.45
N VAL A 12 12.43 4.90 -2.56
CA VAL A 12 12.18 3.46 -2.57
C VAL A 12 13.11 2.78 -3.57
N ALA A 13 13.49 1.54 -3.25
CA ALA A 13 14.18 0.65 -4.16
C ALA A 13 13.77 -0.80 -3.92
N LYS A 14 13.82 -1.61 -4.99
CA LYS A 14 13.71 -3.05 -4.88
C LYS A 14 15.02 -3.67 -4.41
N GLU A 15 14.94 -4.69 -3.59
CA GLU A 15 16.12 -5.40 -3.09
C GLU A 15 16.48 -6.56 -4.00
N ALA A 16 17.78 -6.73 -4.29
CA ALA A 16 18.28 -7.95 -4.93
C ALA A 16 18.26 -9.15 -3.97
N THR A 17 18.37 -8.87 -2.67
CA THR A 17 18.31 -9.88 -1.60
C THR A 17 17.54 -9.28 -0.42
N PRO A 18 16.44 -9.90 0.04
CA PRO A 18 15.63 -9.38 1.13
C PRO A 18 16.45 -9.03 2.38
N GLY A 19 16.22 -7.83 2.93
CA GLY A 19 16.94 -7.32 4.09
C GLY A 19 18.30 -6.71 3.79
N THR A 20 18.69 -6.62 2.50
CA THR A 20 19.93 -5.92 2.07
C THR A 20 19.56 -4.58 1.46
N ALA A 21 19.92 -3.50 2.15
CA ALA A 21 19.58 -2.14 1.74
C ALA A 21 20.04 -1.82 0.30
N ALA A 22 19.12 -1.32 -0.51
CA ALA A 22 19.36 -0.83 -1.86
C ALA A 22 19.26 0.71 -1.91
N ALA A 23 20.08 1.34 -2.77
CA ALA A 23 20.00 2.78 -3.00
C ALA A 23 18.68 3.14 -3.71
N PRO A 24 18.02 4.25 -3.32
CA PRO A 24 16.71 4.62 -3.86
C PRO A 24 16.76 4.80 -5.38
N THR A 25 15.84 4.14 -6.09
CA THR A 25 15.67 4.24 -7.54
C THR A 25 14.56 5.21 -7.93
N MET A 26 13.68 5.54 -6.98
CA MET A 26 12.56 6.46 -7.14
C MET A 26 12.41 7.31 -5.86
N TRP A 27 12.00 8.57 -6.03
CA TRP A 27 11.64 9.45 -4.92
C TRP A 27 10.14 9.71 -4.93
N ILE A 28 9.49 9.37 -3.83
CA ILE A 28 8.04 9.43 -3.66
C ILE A 28 7.68 10.71 -2.90
N PRO A 29 6.91 11.63 -3.49
CA PRO A 29 6.34 12.75 -2.74
C PRO A 29 5.45 12.24 -1.60
N TRP A 30 5.57 12.84 -0.42
CA TRP A 30 4.90 12.36 0.79
C TRP A 30 4.23 13.52 1.55
N LYS A 31 3.12 13.21 2.22
CA LYS A 31 2.44 14.09 3.20
C LYS A 31 2.63 13.57 4.62
N THR A 32 2.63 12.26 4.78
CA THR A 32 2.87 11.57 6.05
C THR A 32 4.05 10.63 5.91
N LEU A 33 4.99 10.70 6.86
CA LEU A 33 6.15 9.82 6.94
C LEU A 33 6.53 9.68 8.41
N THR A 34 6.25 8.53 9.00
CA THR A 34 6.52 8.25 10.41
C THR A 34 7.31 6.94 10.54
N PRO A 35 8.65 7.00 10.45
CA PRO A 35 9.50 5.87 10.78
C PRO A 35 9.49 5.60 12.28
N LYS A 36 9.53 4.33 12.67
CA LYS A 36 9.64 3.88 14.06
C LYS A 36 10.62 2.73 14.15
N ASP A 37 11.67 2.93 14.94
CA ASP A 37 12.62 1.86 15.26
C ASP A 37 12.07 1.01 16.38
N GLU A 38 11.92 -0.29 16.12
CA GLU A 38 11.54 -1.24 17.16
C GLU A 38 12.79 -1.71 17.89
N ILE A 39 12.91 -1.38 19.17
CA ILE A 39 13.99 -1.86 20.04
C ILE A 39 13.35 -2.55 21.24
N THR A 40 13.39 -3.88 21.28
CA THR A 40 12.98 -4.61 22.47
C THR A 40 14.04 -4.46 23.56
N LEU A 41 13.65 -4.01 24.74
CA LEU A 41 14.51 -4.01 25.93
C LEU A 41 14.10 -5.17 26.83
N ILE A 42 15.08 -5.92 27.33
CA ILE A 42 14.89 -7.05 28.23
C ILE A 42 15.37 -6.60 29.62
N ASP A 43 14.44 -6.49 30.55
CA ASP A 43 14.77 -6.14 31.94
C ASP A 43 15.40 -7.34 32.68
N ASP A 44 16.48 -7.08 33.39
CA ASP A 44 17.02 -8.03 34.37
C ASP A 44 16.21 -7.94 35.66
N LYS A 45 15.25 -8.86 35.83
CA LYS A 45 14.41 -9.00 37.02
C LYS A 45 14.90 -10.09 37.99
N GLY A 46 16.17 -10.51 37.90
CA GLY A 46 16.72 -11.50 38.83
C GLY A 46 16.71 -11.01 40.27
N GLN A 47 16.13 -11.77 41.20
CA GLN A 47 16.09 -11.37 42.62
C GLN A 47 17.49 -11.40 43.25
N ARG A 48 17.95 -10.24 43.76
CA ARG A 48 19.28 -10.06 44.40
C ARG A 48 19.18 -9.64 45.86
N ALA A 49 18.18 -10.16 46.58
CA ALA A 49 17.88 -9.80 47.97
C ALA A 49 17.77 -8.27 48.22
N ALA A 50 17.33 -7.53 47.21
CA ALA A 50 17.01 -6.11 47.27
C ALA A 50 15.55 -5.91 46.84
N ALA A 51 14.84 -5.00 47.50
CA ALA A 51 13.44 -4.68 47.21
C ALA A 51 13.31 -3.74 45.98
N VAL A 52 13.91 -4.15 44.86
CA VAL A 52 13.91 -3.42 43.58
C VAL A 52 13.53 -4.41 42.46
N GLU A 53 12.73 -3.96 41.50
CA GLU A 53 12.15 -4.83 40.46
C GLU A 53 13.11 -5.13 39.31
N SER A 54 13.90 -4.15 38.88
CA SER A 54 14.83 -4.28 37.74
C SER A 54 16.24 -3.84 38.14
N PHE A 55 17.23 -4.62 37.76
CA PHE A 55 18.65 -4.39 38.08
C PHE A 55 19.49 -3.91 36.89
N GLY A 56 18.93 -3.97 35.68
CA GLY A 56 19.60 -3.57 34.45
C GLY A 56 18.75 -3.88 33.22
N ILE A 57 19.31 -3.58 32.05
CA ILE A 57 18.68 -3.81 30.75
C ILE A 57 19.64 -4.50 29.79
N VAL A 58 19.11 -5.40 28.98
CA VAL A 58 19.81 -6.03 27.85
C VAL A 58 19.03 -5.73 26.57
N GLN A 59 19.75 -5.41 25.49
CA GLN A 59 19.11 -5.14 24.21
C GLN A 59 18.64 -6.44 23.56
N GLY A 60 17.34 -6.54 23.34
CA GLY A 60 16.70 -7.64 22.63
C GLY A 60 16.77 -7.48 21.11
N GLN A 61 15.83 -8.13 20.44
CA GLN A 61 15.71 -8.09 18.98
C GLN A 61 15.21 -6.71 18.51
N LYS A 62 15.53 -6.37 17.27
CA LYS A 62 15.21 -5.10 16.64
C LYS A 62 14.38 -5.30 15.37
N GLY A 63 13.79 -4.22 14.91
CA GLY A 63 13.05 -4.15 13.65
C GLY A 63 12.71 -2.70 13.34
N SER A 64 11.83 -2.49 12.38
CA SER A 64 11.25 -1.18 12.13
C SER A 64 9.82 -1.30 11.62
N THR A 65 9.06 -0.22 11.83
CA THR A 65 7.78 -0.01 11.17
C THR A 65 7.78 1.35 10.52
N LEU A 66 7.09 1.45 9.39
CA LEU A 66 7.04 2.65 8.58
C LEU A 66 5.60 2.90 8.13
N ASP A 67 5.00 3.98 8.63
CA ASP A 67 3.73 4.47 8.10
C ASP A 67 4.03 5.65 7.16
N PHE A 68 3.53 5.60 5.94
CA PHE A 68 3.75 6.64 4.94
C PHE A 68 2.52 6.84 4.05
N GLY A 69 2.41 8.00 3.42
CA GLY A 69 1.24 8.34 2.62
C GLY A 69 1.35 9.71 1.97
N GLY A 70 0.49 9.94 0.99
CA GLY A 70 0.51 11.13 0.16
C GLY A 70 -0.49 11.04 -0.98
N ASP A 71 -0.28 11.86 -1.99
CA ASP A 71 -1.08 11.82 -3.22
C ASP A 71 -0.62 10.67 -4.12
N VAL A 72 -1.54 10.10 -4.90
CA VAL A 72 -1.24 9.06 -5.87
C VAL A 72 -0.54 9.68 -7.06
N PHE A 73 0.70 9.23 -7.29
CA PHE A 73 1.45 9.47 -8.52
C PHE A 73 1.58 8.15 -9.29
N ALA A 74 1.25 8.17 -10.58
CA ALA A 74 1.15 6.95 -11.38
C ALA A 74 2.48 6.22 -11.59
N ASP A 75 3.62 6.88 -11.40
CA ASP A 75 4.97 6.32 -11.54
C ASP A 75 5.56 5.77 -10.24
N SER A 76 5.00 6.12 -9.08
CA SER A 76 5.49 5.67 -7.77
C SER A 76 4.56 4.67 -7.09
N ILE A 77 3.25 4.74 -7.33
CA ILE A 77 2.25 3.89 -6.64
C ILE A 77 2.41 2.38 -6.94
N GLY A 78 3.10 2.04 -8.03
CA GLY A 78 3.44 0.65 -8.37
C GLY A 78 4.34 -0.03 -7.33
N PHE A 79 5.16 0.71 -6.57
CA PHE A 79 6.00 0.13 -5.52
C PHE A 79 5.19 -0.43 -4.34
N PRO A 80 4.29 0.36 -3.71
CA PRO A 80 3.35 -0.16 -2.72
C PRO A 80 2.47 -1.30 -3.25
N LEU A 81 1.97 -1.19 -4.49
CA LEU A 81 1.15 -2.24 -5.11
C LEU A 81 1.91 -3.56 -5.24
N ALA A 82 3.16 -3.53 -5.73
CA ALA A 82 4.00 -4.73 -5.85
C ALA A 82 4.33 -5.40 -4.51
N SER A 83 4.33 -4.64 -3.41
CA SER A 83 4.58 -5.19 -2.07
C SER A 83 3.39 -5.98 -1.52
N LEU A 84 2.15 -5.62 -1.87
CA LEU A 84 0.96 -6.37 -1.44
C LEU A 84 0.51 -7.42 -2.48
N LEU A 85 0.61 -7.08 -3.76
CA LEU A 85 0.18 -7.87 -4.91
C LEU A 85 1.38 -8.22 -5.80
N PRO A 86 2.23 -9.18 -5.38
CA PRO A 86 3.50 -9.42 -6.02
C PRO A 86 3.42 -10.18 -7.34
N ASP A 87 2.24 -10.58 -7.85
CA ASP A 87 2.13 -11.09 -9.22
C ASP A 87 2.09 -9.90 -10.19
N VAL A 88 3.28 -9.50 -10.65
CA VAL A 88 3.48 -8.32 -11.49
C VAL A 88 3.77 -8.76 -12.93
N ALA A 89 2.96 -8.29 -13.87
CA ALA A 89 3.19 -8.50 -15.30
C ALA A 89 3.13 -7.16 -16.05
N VAL A 90 4.10 -6.92 -16.94
CA VAL A 90 4.21 -5.69 -17.73
C VAL A 90 4.02 -6.02 -19.20
N THR A 91 3.20 -5.21 -19.87
CA THR A 91 2.95 -5.29 -21.32
C THR A 91 3.21 -3.94 -21.98
N GLY A 92 3.49 -3.97 -23.29
CA GLY A 92 3.87 -2.80 -24.09
C GLY A 92 5.35 -2.81 -24.47
N ALA A 93 5.65 -2.51 -25.75
CA ALA A 93 7.02 -2.43 -26.26
C ALA A 93 7.67 -1.05 -25.98
N SER A 94 6.84 -0.04 -25.73
CA SER A 94 7.21 1.36 -25.49
C SER A 94 6.17 2.04 -24.60
N ALA A 95 6.53 3.15 -23.97
CA ALA A 95 5.60 3.93 -23.16
C ALA A 95 4.33 4.33 -23.95
N PRO A 96 3.14 4.30 -23.31
CA PRO A 96 2.93 3.90 -21.92
C PRO A 96 2.90 2.37 -21.79
N TYR A 97 3.50 1.86 -20.71
CA TYR A 97 3.44 0.46 -20.32
C TYR A 97 2.19 0.21 -19.49
N THR A 98 1.64 -1.00 -19.59
CA THR A 98 0.55 -1.48 -18.74
C THR A 98 1.09 -2.55 -17.81
N THR A 99 1.08 -2.26 -16.51
CA THR A 99 1.51 -3.15 -15.44
C THR A 99 0.30 -3.65 -14.67
N THR A 100 0.09 -4.96 -14.61
CA THR A 100 -0.94 -5.58 -13.78
C THR A 100 -0.36 -6.15 -12.50
N PHE A 101 -1.07 -5.99 -11.39
CA PHE A 101 -0.74 -6.52 -10.08
C PHE A 101 -1.89 -7.37 -9.54
N SER A 102 -1.57 -8.57 -9.05
CA SER A 102 -2.52 -9.44 -8.36
C SER A 102 -1.82 -10.30 -7.29
N VAL A 103 -2.58 -11.19 -6.65
CA VAL A 103 -2.02 -12.18 -5.74
C VAL A 103 -1.11 -13.16 -6.49
N LEU A 104 0.07 -13.42 -5.93
CA LEU A 104 1.01 -14.43 -6.43
C LEU A 104 0.64 -15.80 -5.86
N ASN A 105 0.23 -16.72 -6.73
CA ASN A 105 -0.24 -18.06 -6.38
C ASN A 105 0.76 -19.19 -6.71
N THR A 106 2.03 -18.84 -6.93
CA THR A 106 3.10 -19.79 -7.24
C THR A 106 4.36 -19.51 -6.41
N GLY A 107 5.28 -20.48 -6.37
CA GLY A 107 6.54 -20.35 -5.64
C GLY A 107 6.33 -20.24 -4.13
N ASP A 108 7.06 -19.33 -3.47
CA ASP A 108 6.93 -19.07 -2.04
C ASP A 108 5.83 -18.05 -1.69
N THR A 109 5.18 -17.46 -2.70
CA THR A 109 4.10 -16.46 -2.59
C THR A 109 4.48 -15.17 -1.84
N GLN A 110 5.76 -15.00 -1.50
CA GLN A 110 6.25 -13.86 -0.72
C GLN A 110 6.51 -12.66 -1.65
N PRO A 111 6.13 -11.44 -1.23
CA PRO A 111 6.49 -10.24 -1.97
C PRO A 111 8.01 -9.99 -1.96
N PRO A 112 8.53 -9.25 -2.96
CA PRO A 112 9.93 -8.83 -2.94
C PRO A 112 10.19 -7.92 -1.74
N GLY A 113 11.41 -8.01 -1.18
CA GLY A 113 11.89 -7.02 -0.21
C GLY A 113 12.06 -5.66 -0.87
N GLN A 114 11.60 -4.60 -0.19
CA GLN A 114 11.84 -3.22 -0.62
C GLN A 114 12.63 -2.49 0.46
N THR A 115 13.56 -1.63 0.02
CA THR A 115 14.21 -0.67 0.89
C THR A 115 13.51 0.67 0.76
N TYR A 116 13.01 1.20 1.87
CA TYR A 116 12.55 2.58 1.94
C TYR A 116 13.64 3.46 2.54
N THR A 117 13.93 4.60 1.92
CA THR A 117 15.01 5.51 2.32
C THR A 117 14.44 6.84 2.75
N ILE A 118 14.85 7.31 3.92
CA ILE A 118 14.57 8.68 4.39
C ILE A 118 15.89 9.44 4.36
N PHE A 119 15.96 10.47 3.53
CA PHE A 119 17.10 11.39 3.49
C PHE A 119 16.66 12.73 4.05
N ASP A 120 17.29 13.18 5.13
CA ASP A 120 16.97 14.43 5.81
C ASP A 120 18.26 15.22 6.12
N PRO A 121 18.17 16.45 6.67
CA PRO A 121 19.36 17.23 7.00
C PRO A 121 20.26 16.66 8.12
N LEU A 122 19.89 15.54 8.75
CA LEU A 122 20.68 14.82 9.75
C LEU A 122 21.42 13.62 9.13
N GLY A 123 20.86 12.99 8.10
CA GLY A 123 21.52 11.90 7.39
C GLY A 123 20.61 11.13 6.44
N THR A 124 21.11 9.97 6.02
CA THR A 124 20.36 9.01 5.21
C THR A 124 20.09 7.76 6.03
N TRP A 125 18.82 7.38 6.13
CA TRP A 125 18.34 6.22 6.88
C TRP A 125 17.65 5.27 5.90
N GLN A 126 18.15 4.05 5.78
CA GLN A 126 17.59 3.04 4.89
C GLN A 126 16.93 1.95 5.73
N TYR A 127 15.68 1.62 5.42
CA TYR A 127 14.86 0.63 6.09
C TYR A 127 14.71 -0.56 5.12
N PRO A 128 15.53 -1.62 5.27
CA PRO A 128 15.53 -2.74 4.34
C PRO A 128 14.49 -3.81 4.68
N GLY A 129 14.11 -4.55 3.65
CA GLY A 129 13.19 -5.68 3.68
C GLY A 129 11.79 -5.33 4.18
N GLU A 130 11.37 -4.10 3.94
CA GLU A 130 10.02 -3.67 4.25
C GLU A 130 8.99 -4.51 3.49
N GLN A 131 8.00 -5.00 4.22
CA GLN A 131 6.82 -5.68 3.70
C GLN A 131 5.59 -4.88 4.10
N LEU A 132 4.73 -4.54 3.14
CA LEU A 132 3.53 -3.76 3.42
C LEU A 132 2.43 -4.66 3.99
N SER A 133 1.83 -4.22 5.09
CA SER A 133 0.64 -4.84 5.69
C SER A 133 -0.65 -4.22 5.19
N GLU A 134 -0.59 -2.97 4.70
CA GLU A 134 -1.76 -2.20 4.32
C GLU A 134 -1.41 -1.20 3.22
N LEU A 135 -2.28 -1.07 2.23
CA LEU A 135 -2.32 0.02 1.26
C LEU A 135 -3.78 0.42 1.07
N GLN A 136 -4.08 1.65 1.44
CA GLN A 136 -5.41 2.22 1.40
C GLN A 136 -5.43 3.36 0.40
N PHE A 137 -6.40 3.34 -0.50
CA PHE A 137 -6.71 4.39 -1.45
C PHE A 137 -7.93 5.16 -0.97
N LYS A 138 -7.89 6.49 -1.08
CA LYS A 138 -9.01 7.37 -0.72
C LYS A 138 -9.27 8.39 -1.81
N TRP A 139 -10.52 8.47 -2.24
CA TRP A 139 -11.03 9.50 -3.13
C TRP A 139 -12.29 10.10 -2.52
N ASN A 140 -12.48 11.39 -2.69
CA ASN A 140 -13.64 12.12 -2.20
C ASN A 140 -14.05 13.19 -3.21
N ALA A 141 -15.08 13.97 -2.92
CA ALA A 141 -15.51 15.06 -3.79
C ALA A 141 -14.44 16.17 -3.95
N ASP A 142 -13.57 16.36 -2.95
CA ASP A 142 -12.67 17.52 -2.84
C ASP A 142 -11.22 17.13 -2.56
N GLY A 143 -10.32 17.39 -3.52
CA GLY A 143 -8.88 17.28 -3.32
C GLY A 143 -8.18 16.37 -4.34
N LEU A 144 -7.12 15.72 -3.87
CA LEU A 144 -6.30 14.81 -4.65
C LEU A 144 -6.59 13.36 -4.26
N PHE A 145 -6.33 12.44 -5.17
CA PHE A 145 -6.42 11.02 -4.89
C PHE A 145 -5.29 10.62 -3.98
N GLU A 146 -5.61 10.11 -2.80
CA GLU A 146 -4.65 9.87 -1.73
C GLU A 146 -4.44 8.38 -1.50
N TYR A 147 -3.25 8.04 -0.99
CA TYR A 147 -2.95 6.73 -0.47
C TYR A 147 -2.25 6.80 0.89
N SER A 148 -2.42 5.74 1.68
CA SER A 148 -1.63 5.48 2.88
C SER A 148 -1.18 4.03 2.91
N ALA A 149 0.03 3.80 3.40
CA ALA A 149 0.63 2.49 3.50
C ALA A 149 1.31 2.29 4.86
N LYS A 150 1.35 1.04 5.29
CA LYS A 150 2.05 0.62 6.51
C LYS A 150 2.97 -0.54 6.17
N ALA A 151 4.21 -0.47 6.63
CA ALA A 151 5.22 -1.48 6.40
C ALA A 151 5.93 -1.88 7.69
N THR A 152 6.41 -3.12 7.70
CA THR A 152 7.27 -3.67 8.75
C THR A 152 8.52 -4.24 8.10
N GLY A 153 9.67 -3.94 8.68
CA GLY A 153 10.96 -4.31 8.11
C GLY A 153 12.02 -4.65 9.14
N TRP A 154 13.25 -4.75 8.63
CA TRP A 154 14.44 -4.94 9.43
C TRP A 154 14.86 -3.63 10.11
N THR A 155 15.86 -3.70 10.99
CA THR A 155 16.44 -2.49 11.58
C THR A 155 17.00 -1.59 10.48
N TYR A 156 16.87 -0.28 10.65
CA TYR A 156 17.48 0.67 9.72
C TYR A 156 19.02 0.51 9.67
N VAL A 157 19.59 0.96 8.54
CA VAL A 157 21.03 1.14 8.37
C VAL A 157 21.32 2.54 7.82
N PRO A 158 22.43 3.19 8.21
CA PRO A 158 22.85 4.43 7.59
C PRO A 158 23.22 4.24 6.11
N GLY A 159 22.79 5.17 5.28
CA GLY A 159 23.12 5.20 3.85
C GLY A 159 24.10 6.31 3.47
N ALA A 160 24.62 6.26 2.24
CA ALA A 160 25.33 7.40 1.65
C ALA A 160 24.36 8.56 1.35
N THR A 161 24.87 9.79 1.22
CA THR A 161 24.07 10.93 0.76
C THR A 161 23.62 10.70 -0.69
N PRO A 162 22.32 10.65 -0.98
CA PRO A 162 21.84 10.39 -2.32
C PRO A 162 21.58 11.69 -3.09
N THR A 163 21.43 11.57 -4.40
CA THR A 163 20.93 12.66 -5.25
C THR A 163 19.41 12.52 -5.38
N VAL A 164 18.66 13.45 -4.79
CA VAL A 164 17.19 13.45 -4.85
C VAL A 164 16.73 13.90 -6.22
N SER A 165 15.87 13.12 -6.86
CA SER A 165 15.21 13.44 -8.13
C SER A 165 13.72 13.12 -8.03
N ASN A 166 12.89 14.14 -7.88
CA ASN A 166 11.45 13.98 -7.74
C ASN A 166 10.77 13.69 -9.09
N THR A 167 9.59 13.05 -9.02
CA THR A 167 8.73 12.84 -10.18
C THR A 167 8.31 14.15 -10.85
N ALA A 168 8.19 14.12 -12.18
CA ALA A 168 7.58 15.17 -12.98
C ALA A 168 6.09 14.90 -13.28
N VAL A 169 5.58 13.72 -12.90
CA VAL A 169 4.17 13.34 -13.04
C VAL A 169 3.35 14.18 -12.04
N LYS A 170 2.18 14.63 -12.46
CA LYS A 170 1.28 15.39 -11.59
C LYS A 170 0.47 14.45 -10.70
N PRO A 171 0.11 14.86 -9.47
CA PRO A 171 -0.82 14.10 -8.66
C PRO A 171 -2.20 14.08 -9.33
N VAL A 172 -2.98 13.05 -9.02
CA VAL A 172 -4.31 12.84 -9.59
C VAL A 172 -5.34 13.66 -8.84
N ALA A 173 -6.16 14.43 -9.56
CA ALA A 173 -7.27 15.16 -8.98
C ALA A 173 -8.47 14.21 -8.76
N ASN A 174 -9.09 14.25 -7.58
CA ASN A 174 -10.13 13.29 -7.22
C ASN A 174 -11.34 13.27 -8.15
N TRP A 175 -11.71 14.42 -8.72
CA TRP A 175 -12.84 14.50 -9.65
C TRP A 175 -12.64 13.69 -10.93
N THR A 176 -11.41 13.27 -11.25
CA THR A 176 -11.11 12.39 -12.39
C THR A 176 -11.25 10.91 -12.06
N THR A 177 -11.38 10.56 -10.78
CA THR A 177 -11.60 9.20 -10.31
C THR A 177 -13.05 8.79 -10.56
N ILE A 178 -13.23 7.67 -11.25
CA ILE A 178 -14.53 7.12 -11.62
C ILE A 178 -14.72 5.81 -10.85
N THR A 179 -15.85 5.68 -10.16
CA THR A 179 -16.29 4.41 -9.59
C THR A 179 -17.39 3.80 -10.47
N LYS A 180 -17.26 2.51 -10.79
CA LYS A 180 -18.32 1.74 -11.46
C LYS A 180 -18.75 0.57 -10.58
N ILE A 181 -20.05 0.30 -10.58
CA ILE A 181 -20.67 -0.82 -9.89
C ILE A 181 -21.48 -1.56 -10.95
N ALA A 182 -21.21 -2.86 -11.11
CA ALA A 182 -21.79 -3.67 -12.18
C ALA A 182 -21.53 -3.09 -13.60
N GLY A 183 -20.40 -2.41 -13.81
CA GLY A 183 -20.04 -1.75 -15.06
C GLY A 183 -20.75 -0.40 -15.31
N VAL A 184 -21.64 0.04 -14.40
CA VAL A 184 -22.33 1.33 -14.48
C VAL A 184 -21.61 2.36 -13.61
N GLN A 185 -21.28 3.51 -14.17
CA GLN A 185 -20.71 4.62 -13.41
C GLN A 185 -21.69 5.05 -12.32
N THR A 186 -21.23 5.03 -11.08
CA THR A 186 -22.04 5.36 -9.90
C THR A 186 -21.45 6.60 -9.24
N PHE A 187 -22.30 7.53 -8.83
CA PHE A 187 -21.86 8.73 -8.13
C PHE A 187 -21.48 8.37 -6.68
N VAL A 188 -20.22 8.62 -6.32
CA VAL A 188 -19.64 8.34 -5.00
C VAL A 188 -19.12 9.65 -4.41
N ILE A 189 -19.59 9.99 -3.21
CA ILE A 189 -19.15 11.20 -2.49
C ILE A 189 -17.78 10.97 -1.86
N ASP A 190 -17.63 9.83 -1.17
CA ASP A 190 -16.42 9.39 -0.50
C ASP A 190 -16.21 7.91 -0.76
N GLY A 191 -14.99 7.54 -1.12
CA GLY A 191 -14.62 6.17 -1.39
C GLY A 191 -13.27 5.82 -0.80
N GLU A 192 -13.20 4.62 -0.26
CA GLU A 192 -11.98 4.01 0.27
C GLU A 192 -11.89 2.58 -0.24
N LEU A 193 -10.69 2.17 -0.65
CA LEU A 193 -10.36 0.76 -0.91
C LEU A 193 -9.03 0.41 -0.25
N THR A 194 -9.06 -0.58 0.62
CA THR A 194 -7.91 -1.03 1.41
C THR A 194 -7.54 -2.45 1.02
N ILE A 195 -6.30 -2.61 0.55
CA ILE A 195 -5.65 -3.91 0.34
C ILE A 195 -4.81 -4.18 1.58
N LYS A 196 -5.00 -5.34 2.20
CA LYS A 196 -4.32 -5.70 3.46
C LYS A 196 -3.77 -7.12 3.44
N ARG A 197 -2.67 -7.30 4.17
CA ARG A 197 -2.03 -8.59 4.46
C ARG A 197 -1.54 -8.61 5.89
N THR A 198 -1.58 -9.78 6.52
CA THR A 198 -0.91 -9.96 7.82
C THR A 198 0.59 -9.98 7.60
N VAL A 199 1.35 -9.16 8.33
CA VAL A 199 2.80 -9.13 8.27
C VAL A 199 3.37 -9.48 9.64
N THR A 200 4.26 -10.48 9.70
CA THR A 200 4.83 -11.00 10.94
C THR A 200 6.36 -11.05 10.84
N ALA A 201 7.04 -10.43 11.79
CA ALA A 201 8.49 -10.57 11.93
C ALA A 201 8.83 -11.93 12.56
N ILE A 202 9.42 -12.84 11.78
CA ILE A 202 9.93 -14.11 12.29
C ILE A 202 11.30 -13.86 12.92
N ARG A 203 11.39 -14.10 14.22
CA ARG A 203 12.58 -13.85 15.02
C ARG A 203 13.15 -15.17 15.56
N GLY A 204 14.48 -15.25 15.72
CA GLY A 204 15.15 -16.49 16.11
C GLY A 204 16.39 -16.27 16.99
N ALA A 205 16.85 -17.32 17.66
CA ALA A 205 18.08 -17.34 18.44
C ALA A 205 19.29 -17.72 17.55
N ASN A 206 19.61 -16.88 16.57
CA ASN A 206 20.63 -17.14 15.55
C ASN A 206 21.84 -16.19 15.61
N GLY A 207 22.05 -15.51 16.74
CA GLY A 207 23.14 -14.54 16.89
C GLY A 207 22.92 -13.20 16.17
N SER A 208 21.73 -12.97 15.60
CA SER A 208 21.34 -11.68 15.00
C SER A 208 20.22 -11.02 15.79
N GLN A 209 20.29 -9.70 15.94
CA GLN A 209 19.17 -8.91 16.50
C GLN A 209 18.07 -8.66 15.46
N ASN A 210 18.41 -8.75 14.18
CA ASN A 210 17.47 -8.59 13.08
C ASN A 210 16.52 -9.80 12.98
N PRO A 211 15.29 -9.61 12.49
CA PRO A 211 14.41 -10.73 12.18
C PRO A 211 15.08 -11.64 11.13
N TYR A 212 14.78 -12.93 11.18
CA TYR A 212 15.21 -13.87 10.16
C TYR A 212 14.53 -13.56 8.82
N ARG A 213 13.22 -13.27 8.88
CA ARG A 213 12.41 -12.88 7.73
C ARG A 213 11.18 -12.10 8.20
N ILE A 214 10.75 -11.11 7.43
CA ILE A 214 9.41 -10.56 7.55
C ILE A 214 8.49 -11.37 6.63
N TRP A 215 7.46 -11.99 7.22
CA TRP A 215 6.55 -12.90 6.53
C TRP A 215 5.23 -12.23 6.21
N SER A 216 4.79 -12.36 4.95
CA SER A 216 3.53 -11.81 4.46
C SER A 216 2.50 -12.93 4.28
N GLY A 217 1.36 -12.84 4.96
CA GLY A 217 0.24 -13.78 4.93
C GLY A 217 -0.75 -13.51 3.79
N ASP A 218 -2.00 -13.93 3.94
CA ASP A 218 -3.00 -13.84 2.87
C ASP A 218 -3.47 -12.41 2.57
N VAL A 219 -3.93 -12.19 1.34
CA VAL A 219 -4.47 -10.90 0.88
C VAL A 219 -5.97 -10.81 1.13
N ALA A 220 -6.41 -9.71 1.72
CA ALA A 220 -7.82 -9.34 1.81
C ALA A 220 -8.02 -7.91 1.29
N VAL A 221 -9.22 -7.63 0.79
CA VAL A 221 -9.60 -6.30 0.29
C VAL A 221 -10.95 -5.91 0.85
N GLU A 222 -11.00 -4.70 1.38
CA GLU A 222 -12.20 -4.09 1.96
C GLU A 222 -12.32 -2.66 1.46
N GLY A 223 -13.54 -2.15 1.38
CA GLY A 223 -13.78 -0.78 0.97
C GLY A 223 -14.95 -0.15 1.70
N LYS A 224 -15.07 1.16 1.57
CA LYS A 224 -16.21 1.94 2.04
C LYS A 224 -16.59 2.93 0.96
N LEU A 225 -17.88 3.03 0.64
CA LEU A 225 -18.38 3.99 -0.34
C LEU A 225 -19.58 4.74 0.27
N THR A 226 -19.64 6.05 0.07
CA THR A 226 -20.83 6.85 0.35
C THR A 226 -21.52 7.17 -0.97
N LEU A 227 -22.63 6.48 -1.25
CA LEU A 227 -23.38 6.62 -2.50
C LEU A 227 -24.51 7.64 -2.34
N VAL A 228 -24.83 8.36 -3.43
CA VAL A 228 -26.09 9.12 -3.52
C VAL A 228 -27.18 8.21 -4.08
N MET A 229 -28.31 8.12 -3.39
CA MET A 229 -29.42 7.26 -3.81
C MET A 229 -30.26 7.97 -4.87
N GLU A 230 -30.15 7.53 -6.13
CA GLU A 230 -30.99 7.98 -7.25
C GLU A 230 -32.21 7.07 -7.46
N ASP A 231 -32.06 5.78 -7.14
CA ASP A 231 -33.11 4.75 -7.21
C ASP A 231 -32.91 3.68 -6.13
N THR A 232 -33.67 2.57 -6.21
CA THR A 232 -33.58 1.47 -5.23
C THR A 232 -32.48 0.44 -5.53
N SER A 233 -31.74 0.54 -6.63
CA SER A 233 -30.83 -0.50 -7.14
C SER A 233 -29.73 -0.85 -6.14
N GLN A 234 -29.02 0.15 -5.62
CA GLN A 234 -27.91 -0.05 -4.68
C GLN A 234 -28.37 -0.65 -3.36
N ARG A 235 -29.58 -0.27 -2.91
CA ARG A 235 -30.20 -0.87 -1.73
C ARG A 235 -30.63 -2.31 -1.97
N GLN A 236 -31.15 -2.63 -3.16
CA GLN A 236 -31.50 -4.00 -3.53
C GLN A 236 -30.28 -4.91 -3.61
N ILE A 237 -29.15 -4.40 -4.12
CA ILE A 237 -27.86 -5.13 -4.11
C ILE A 237 -27.48 -5.55 -2.69
N PHE A 238 -27.57 -4.64 -1.72
CA PHE A 238 -27.33 -4.94 -0.31
C PHE A 238 -28.33 -5.97 0.24
N GLN A 239 -29.64 -5.72 0.08
CA GLN A 239 -30.70 -6.57 0.65
C GLN A 239 -30.68 -8.01 0.10
N ASN A 240 -30.32 -8.17 -1.17
CA ASN A 240 -30.22 -9.46 -1.83
C ASN A 240 -28.83 -10.09 -1.69
N SER A 241 -27.88 -9.41 -1.04
CA SER A 241 -26.48 -9.85 -0.91
C SER A 241 -25.86 -10.28 -2.26
N THR A 242 -26.17 -9.54 -3.33
CA THR A 242 -25.76 -9.91 -4.68
C THR A 242 -24.34 -9.40 -4.95
N PRO A 243 -23.36 -10.27 -5.26
CA PRO A 243 -22.02 -9.83 -5.62
C PRO A 243 -22.02 -8.98 -6.89
N GLN A 244 -21.24 -7.90 -6.90
CA GLN A 244 -21.09 -6.98 -8.03
C GLN A 244 -19.62 -6.82 -8.39
N ALA A 245 -19.35 -6.48 -9.65
CA ALA A 245 -18.05 -5.93 -10.01
C ALA A 245 -17.94 -4.50 -9.45
N LEU A 246 -16.82 -4.18 -8.81
CA LEU A 246 -16.45 -2.84 -8.35
C LEU A 246 -15.16 -2.41 -9.05
N ASP A 247 -15.26 -1.29 -9.76
CA ASP A 247 -14.13 -0.64 -10.42
C ASP A 247 -13.91 0.73 -9.81
N THR A 248 -12.67 1.06 -9.52
CA THR A 248 -12.27 2.46 -9.26
C THR A 248 -11.07 2.78 -10.13
N SER A 249 -11.19 3.79 -10.98
CA SER A 249 -10.14 4.12 -11.93
C SER A 249 -9.96 5.61 -12.17
N PHE A 250 -8.76 5.99 -12.57
CA PHE A 250 -8.49 7.27 -13.19
C PHE A 250 -7.66 7.06 -14.46
N THR A 251 -7.82 7.96 -15.42
CA THR A 251 -6.96 8.04 -16.60
C THR A 251 -6.66 9.51 -16.88
N ALA A 252 -5.43 9.80 -17.28
CA ALA A 252 -4.96 11.15 -17.60
C ALA A 252 -3.89 11.10 -18.69
N GLY A 253 -3.74 12.22 -19.40
CA GLY A 253 -2.76 12.33 -20.50
C GLY A 253 -3.14 11.50 -21.73
N THR A 254 -2.24 11.46 -22.71
CA THR A 254 -2.43 10.76 -23.98
C THR A 254 -1.09 10.23 -24.53
N GLY A 255 -1.14 9.21 -25.38
CA GLY A 255 0.06 8.65 -26.02
C GLY A 255 1.09 8.17 -25.00
N ALA A 256 2.38 8.42 -25.25
CA ALA A 256 3.49 8.01 -24.38
C ALA A 256 3.45 8.59 -22.96
N THR A 257 2.64 9.63 -22.74
CA THR A 257 2.48 10.30 -21.44
C THR A 257 1.19 9.89 -20.72
N ALA A 258 0.44 8.92 -21.25
CA ALA A 258 -0.77 8.46 -20.59
C ALA A 258 -0.44 7.81 -19.24
N THR A 259 -1.21 8.17 -18.23
CA THR A 259 -1.13 7.64 -16.87
C THR A 259 -2.52 7.19 -16.43
N GLY A 260 -2.60 6.08 -15.69
CA GLY A 260 -3.87 5.61 -15.15
C GLY A 260 -3.67 4.54 -14.10
N LEU A 261 -4.65 4.37 -13.24
CA LEU A 261 -4.77 3.24 -12.33
C LEU A 261 -6.21 2.75 -12.38
N GLU A 262 -6.38 1.44 -12.42
CA GLU A 262 -7.66 0.77 -12.28
C GLU A 262 -7.55 -0.27 -11.17
N LEU A 263 -8.44 -0.20 -10.19
CA LEU A 263 -8.63 -1.16 -9.12
C LEU A 263 -9.91 -1.94 -9.41
N HIS A 264 -9.76 -3.15 -9.94
CA HIS A 264 -10.87 -4.01 -10.38
C HIS A 264 -11.08 -5.16 -9.40
N CYS A 265 -12.32 -5.31 -8.92
CA CYS A 265 -12.76 -6.44 -8.10
C CYS A 265 -14.01 -7.06 -8.73
N SER A 266 -13.93 -8.28 -9.25
CA SER A 266 -15.06 -8.96 -9.90
C SER A 266 -16.19 -9.34 -8.92
N THR A 267 -15.84 -9.56 -7.65
CA THR A 267 -16.77 -10.08 -6.63
C THR A 267 -16.74 -9.21 -5.37
N ALA A 268 -17.45 -8.10 -5.39
CA ALA A 268 -17.64 -7.19 -4.26
C ALA A 268 -19.05 -7.34 -3.66
N VAL A 269 -19.15 -7.47 -2.34
CA VAL A 269 -20.42 -7.65 -1.62
C VAL A 269 -20.57 -6.55 -0.56
N TYR A 270 -21.75 -5.95 -0.47
CA TYR A 270 -22.10 -5.00 0.59
C TYR A 270 -22.39 -5.77 1.88
N SER A 271 -21.58 -5.51 2.90
CA SER A 271 -21.72 -6.09 4.25
C SER A 271 -22.50 -5.18 5.20
N GLU A 272 -22.56 -3.88 4.90
CA GLU A 272 -23.37 -2.88 5.57
C GLU A 272 -23.95 -1.94 4.51
N GLY A 273 -25.12 -1.36 4.75
CA GLY A 273 -25.86 -0.58 3.75
C GLY A 273 -27.12 0.07 4.33
N THR A 274 -26.96 0.84 5.41
CA THR A 274 -28.09 1.53 6.07
C THR A 274 -28.27 2.93 5.47
N PRO A 275 -29.43 3.26 4.89
CA PRO A 275 -29.68 4.59 4.35
C PRO A 275 -29.60 5.67 5.43
N ASN A 276 -28.98 6.80 5.09
CA ASN A 276 -28.90 8.01 5.91
C ASN A 276 -29.87 9.07 5.35
N TYR A 277 -30.73 9.59 6.23
CA TYR A 277 -31.75 10.61 5.93
C TYR A 277 -31.42 11.98 6.53
N GLY A 278 -30.19 12.19 6.99
CA GLY A 278 -29.78 13.42 7.70
C GLY A 278 -29.48 14.63 6.80
N LYS A 279 -29.61 14.52 5.47
CA LYS A 279 -29.32 15.58 4.50
C LYS A 279 -30.51 15.81 3.56
N ASP A 280 -30.43 16.84 2.71
CA ASP A 280 -31.44 17.17 1.70
C ASP A 280 -31.62 16.08 0.61
N TYR A 281 -30.65 15.15 0.53
CA TYR A 281 -30.68 13.97 -0.33
C TYR A 281 -30.36 12.73 0.50
N ILE A 282 -30.76 11.55 0.01
CA ILE A 282 -30.54 10.28 0.71
C ILE A 282 -29.15 9.74 0.36
N GLU A 283 -28.35 9.44 1.38
CA GLU A 283 -27.05 8.79 1.24
C GLU A 283 -27.15 7.31 1.61
N LEU A 284 -26.35 6.47 0.95
CA LEU A 284 -26.18 5.07 1.30
C LEU A 284 -24.69 4.80 1.55
N PRO A 285 -24.23 4.90 2.82
CA PRO A 285 -22.93 4.38 3.20
C PRO A 285 -22.93 2.85 3.10
N VAL A 286 -22.00 2.30 2.34
CA VAL A 286 -21.81 0.86 2.19
C VAL A 286 -20.40 0.44 2.60
N THR A 287 -20.32 -0.66 3.35
CA THR A 287 -19.05 -1.35 3.62
C THR A 287 -18.92 -2.52 2.65
N VAL A 288 -17.89 -2.50 1.82
CA VAL A 288 -17.64 -3.48 0.76
C VAL A 288 -16.60 -4.49 1.22
N LYS A 289 -16.85 -5.78 0.98
CA LYS A 289 -15.85 -6.85 1.06
C LYS A 289 -15.70 -7.50 -0.30
N THR A 290 -14.47 -7.76 -0.72
CA THR A 290 -14.24 -8.47 -1.98
C THR A 290 -13.74 -9.88 -1.72
N TYR A 291 -14.06 -10.79 -2.64
CA TYR A 291 -13.74 -12.21 -2.52
C TYR A 291 -12.87 -12.68 -3.66
N ALA A 292 -11.93 -13.57 -3.32
CA ALA A 292 -11.00 -14.14 -4.27
C ALA A 292 -11.73 -14.93 -5.35
N ASN A 293 -11.36 -14.71 -6.61
CA ASN A 293 -11.96 -15.33 -7.77
C ASN A 293 -10.89 -15.59 -8.85
N THR A 294 -11.27 -16.32 -9.89
CA THR A 294 -10.38 -16.68 -11.01
C THR A 294 -10.34 -15.63 -12.13
N SER A 295 -11.17 -14.58 -12.07
CA SER A 295 -11.20 -13.50 -13.07
C SER A 295 -10.13 -12.43 -12.79
N ASP A 296 -9.88 -12.16 -11.51
CA ASP A 296 -8.96 -11.13 -11.03
C ASP A 296 -7.50 -11.63 -10.90
N ILE A 297 -7.21 -12.84 -11.39
CA ILE A 297 -5.88 -13.46 -11.32
C ILE A 297 -4.87 -12.81 -12.25
N GLY A 298 -3.59 -12.84 -11.87
CA GLY A 298 -2.48 -12.44 -12.73
C GLY A 298 -1.84 -13.61 -13.44
N ALA A 299 -0.58 -13.43 -13.83
CA ALA A 299 0.16 -14.41 -14.62
C ALA A 299 0.42 -15.73 -13.87
N SER A 300 0.39 -15.71 -12.53
CA SER A 300 0.61 -16.89 -11.69
C SER A 300 -0.61 -17.82 -11.57
N GLY A 301 -1.78 -17.41 -12.06
CA GLY A 301 -3.02 -18.19 -11.94
C GLY A 301 -3.66 -18.12 -10.55
N GLY A 302 -4.44 -19.15 -10.18
CA GLY A 302 -5.00 -19.31 -8.83
C GLY A 302 -6.25 -18.46 -8.56
N TYR A 303 -6.23 -17.68 -7.49
CA TYR A 303 -7.32 -16.78 -7.10
C TYR A 303 -6.78 -15.43 -6.65
N SER A 304 -7.51 -14.35 -6.92
CA SER A 304 -7.20 -13.01 -6.43
C SER A 304 -8.49 -12.26 -6.06
N PRO A 305 -8.53 -11.47 -4.98
CA PRO A 305 -9.68 -10.64 -4.63
C PRO A 305 -9.71 -9.28 -5.35
N ILE A 306 -8.62 -8.93 -6.03
CA ILE A 306 -8.44 -7.68 -6.78
C ILE A 306 -7.41 -7.86 -7.90
N LYS A 307 -7.59 -7.12 -8.99
CA LYS A 307 -6.58 -6.87 -10.02
C LYS A 307 -6.37 -5.37 -10.14
N ALA A 308 -5.14 -4.91 -9.89
CA ALA A 308 -4.78 -3.53 -10.12
C ALA A 308 -4.07 -3.41 -11.48
N THR A 309 -4.47 -2.45 -12.31
CA THR A 309 -3.84 -2.18 -13.61
C THR A 309 -3.32 -0.75 -13.62
N LEU A 310 -2.01 -0.60 -13.75
CA LEU A 310 -1.32 0.69 -13.76
C LEU A 310 -0.78 0.97 -15.17
N THR A 311 -1.11 2.13 -15.71
CA THR A 311 -0.58 2.65 -16.97
C THR A 311 0.34 3.82 -16.68
N ASN A 312 1.58 3.78 -17.15
CA ASN A 312 2.57 4.86 -16.98
C ASN A 312 3.77 4.67 -17.93
N ALA A 313 4.78 5.54 -17.84
CA ALA A 313 6.01 5.41 -18.61
C ALA A 313 7.08 4.50 -17.97
N MET A 314 6.76 3.80 -16.87
CA MET A 314 7.74 2.99 -16.14
C MET A 314 7.94 1.63 -16.83
N PRO A 315 9.17 1.29 -17.25
CA PRO A 315 9.43 0.07 -17.99
C PRO A 315 9.35 -1.19 -17.11
N SER A 316 9.38 -2.35 -17.76
CA SER A 316 9.48 -3.66 -17.10
C SER A 316 10.69 -3.73 -16.16
N GLY A 317 10.52 -4.42 -15.03
CA GLY A 317 11.56 -4.55 -14.01
C GLY A 317 11.66 -3.39 -13.02
N THR A 318 10.82 -2.35 -13.15
CA THR A 318 10.83 -1.20 -12.22
C THR A 318 10.34 -1.59 -10.83
N TYR A 319 9.13 -2.17 -10.75
CA TYR A 319 8.43 -2.40 -9.48
C TYR A 319 8.73 -3.78 -8.86
N LYS A 320 9.07 -4.77 -9.68
CA LYS A 320 9.49 -6.13 -9.31
C LYS A 320 10.56 -6.59 -10.31
#